data_AF-A0A517XZ19-F1
#
_entry.id   AF-A0A517XZ19-F1
#
_cell.length_a   1.000
_cell.length_b   1.000
_cell.length_c   1.000
_cell.angle_alpha   90.00
_cell.angle_beta   90.00
_cell.angle_gamma   90.00
#
_symmetry.space_group_name_H-M   'P 1'
#
loop_
_entity.id
_entity.type
_entity.pdbx_description
1 polymer ?
#
loop_
_entity_poly.entity_id
_entity_poly.type
_entity_poly.pdbx_seq_one_letter_code
_entity_poly.pdbx_strand_id
1 'polypeptide(L)' 'MDFRPLNEVERRQLVTALRGNADRGLSLLMDRRDTSFMGAADEVPDEEVIAAIKSVPCHY' A
#
# COMPACT_ATOMS: atom_id res chain seq x y z
N MET A 1 -17.85 7.75 -1.53
CA MET A 1 -16.99 7.45 -0.37
C MET A 1 -17.27 8.51 0.68
N ASP A 2 -17.81 8.10 1.83
CA ASP A 2 -17.99 9.00 2.97
C ASP A 2 -16.69 9.01 3.78
N PHE A 3 -15.88 10.03 3.57
CA PHE A 3 -14.61 10.17 4.27
C PHE A 3 -14.84 10.49 5.75
N ARG A 4 -14.28 9.65 6.62
CA ARG A 4 -14.20 9.91 8.05
C ARG A 4 -12.73 9.92 8.48
N PRO A 5 -12.24 10.99 9.12
CA PRO A 5 -10.90 11.00 9.69
C PRO A 5 -10.73 9.91 10.74
N LEU A 6 -9.53 9.32 10.79
CA LEU A 6 -9.16 8.38 11.85
C LEU A 6 -9.16 9.08 13.20
N ASN A 7 -9.65 8.38 14.23
CA ASN A 7 -9.46 8.81 15.61
C ASN A 7 -8.02 8.55 16.09
N GLU A 8 -7.69 9.03 17.29
CA GLU A 8 -6.33 8.91 17.83
C GLU A 8 -5.86 7.45 17.96
N VAL A 9 -6.74 6.55 18.39
CA VAL A 9 -6.43 5.13 18.59
C VAL A 9 -6.17 4.46 17.24
N GLU A 10 -7.07 4.68 16.27
CA GLU A 10 -6.95 4.15 14.91
C GLU A 10 -5.67 4.67 14.22
N ARG A 11 -5.39 5.97 14.37
CA ARG A 11 -4.16 6.58 13.83
C ARG A 11 -2.91 5.95 14.42
N ARG A 12 -2.87 5.74 15.73
CA ARG A 12 -1.71 5.12 16.42
C ARG A 12 -1.51 3.68 15.99
N GLN A 13 -2.60 2.91 15.85
CA GLN A 13 -2.56 1.53 15.36
C GLN A 13 -2.02 1.48 13.93
N LEU A 14 -2.52 2.34 13.04
CA LEU A 14 -2.05 2.43 11.66
C LEU A 14 -0.56 2.75 11.60
N VAL A 15 -0.09 3.76 12.33
CA VAL A 15 1.35 4.12 12.35
C VAL A 15 2.22 2.97 12.85
N THR A 16 1.75 2.25 13.88
CA THR A 16 2.49 1.10 14.42
C THR A 16 2.57 -0.04 13.41
N ALA A 17 1.48 -0.35 12.72
CA ALA A 17 1.44 -1.38 11.68
C ALA A 17 2.34 -1.00 10.49
N LEU A 18 2.28 0.25 10.02
CA LEU A 18 3.11 0.73 8.91
C LEU A 18 4.60 0.67 9.23
N ARG A 19 4.99 1.06 10.44
CA ARG A 19 6.39 0.92 10.91
C ARG A 19 6.81 -0.54 10.97
N GLY A 20 5.99 -1.40 11.57
CA GLY A 20 6.27 -2.84 11.61
C GLY A 20 6.39 -3.47 10.22
N ASN A 21 5.60 -3.01 9.24
CA ASN A 21 5.73 -3.46 7.86
C ASN A 21 7.05 -2.97 7.23
N ALA A 22 7.41 -1.70 7.42
CA ALA A 22 8.65 -1.13 6.91
C ALA A 22 9.90 -1.80 7.52
N ASP A 23 9.91 -2.03 8.84
CA ASP A 23 11.02 -2.66 9.56
C ASP A 23 11.27 -4.10 9.07
N ARG A 24 10.22 -4.79 8.61
CA ARG A 24 10.30 -6.14 8.04
C ARG A 24 10.50 -6.17 6.52
N GLY A 25 10.49 -5.02 5.85
CA GLY A 25 10.57 -4.94 4.39
C GLY A 25 9.33 -5.44 3.66
N LEU A 26 8.15 -5.45 4.31
CA LEU A 26 6.91 -5.90 3.68
C LEU A 26 6.40 -4.89 2.65
N SER A 27 5.96 -5.40 1.51
CA SER A 27 5.24 -4.64 0.49
C SER A 27 3.79 -4.42 0.89
N LEU A 28 3.30 -3.19 0.75
CA LEU A 28 1.88 -2.86 0.99
C LEU A 28 1.09 -3.07 -0.32
N LEU A 29 0.13 -3.98 -0.29
CA LEU A 29 -0.72 -4.29 -1.43
C LEU A 29 -1.90 -3.32 -1.46
N MET A 30 -2.17 -2.76 -2.64
CA MET A 30 -3.30 -1.85 -2.88
C MET A 30 -4.13 -2.34 -4.07
N ASP A 31 -5.44 -2.22 -3.98
CA ASP A 31 -6.33 -2.46 -5.11
C ASP A 31 -6.08 -1.40 -6.18
N ARG A 32 -5.87 -1.84 -7.42
CA ARG A 32 -5.48 -0.95 -8.52
C ARG A 32 -6.62 -0.05 -9.01
N ARG A 33 -7.88 -0.39 -8.72
CA ARG A 33 -9.08 0.31 -9.19
C ARG A 33 -9.47 1.43 -8.24
N ASP A 34 -9.39 1.19 -6.94
CA ASP A 34 -9.89 2.12 -5.92
C ASP A 34 -8.87 2.50 -4.85
N THR A 35 -7.62 2.05 -5.00
CA THR A 35 -6.50 2.30 -4.07
C THR A 35 -6.78 1.88 -2.62
N SER A 36 -7.73 0.97 -2.42
CA SER A 36 -7.96 0.38 -1.10
C SER A 36 -6.80 -0.52 -0.68
N PHE A 37 -6.55 -0.59 0.62
CA PHE A 37 -5.50 -1.46 1.16
C PHE A 37 -5.95 -2.93 1.14
N MET A 38 -5.14 -3.81 0.56
CA MET A 38 -5.43 -5.24 0.42
C MET A 38 -4.62 -6.15 1.35
N GLY A 39 -3.57 -5.63 1.99
CA GLY A 39 -2.72 -6.40 2.91
C GLY A 39 -1.24 -6.08 2.76
N ALA A 40 -0.40 -6.89 3.41
CA ALA A 40 1.05 -6.81 3.28
C ALA A 40 1.62 -8.18 2.91
N ALA A 41 2.68 -8.20 2.11
CA ALA A 41 3.35 -9.42 1.66
C ALA A 41 4.88 -9.26 1.76
N ASP A 42 5.58 -10.36 2.02
CA ASP A 42 7.06 -10.39 2.02
C ASP A 42 7.62 -10.15 0.61
N GLU A 43 6.95 -10.69 -0.42
CA GLU A 43 7.39 -10.62 -1.81
C GLU A 43 6.20 -10.30 -2.73
N VAL A 44 6.45 -9.47 -3.74
CA VAL A 44 5.50 -9.15 -4.81
C VAL A 44 6.04 -9.75 -6.09
N PRO A 45 5.23 -10.50 -6.86
CA PRO A 45 5.70 -11.09 -8.11
C PRO A 45 6.25 -10.04 -9.08
N ASP A 46 7.38 -10.33 -9.72
CA ASP A 46 8.03 -9.43 -10.68
C ASP A 46 7.09 -8.93 -11.77
N GLU A 47 6.18 -9.78 -12.25
CA GLU A 47 5.18 -9.44 -13.27
C GLU A 47 4.27 -8.30 -12.81
N GLU A 48 3.90 -8.26 -11.53
CA GLU A 48 3.09 -7.20 -10.96
C GLU A 48 3.88 -5.90 -10.83
N VAL A 49 5.16 -5.99 -10.45
CA VAL A 49 6.07 -4.84 -10.38
C VAL A 49 6.26 -4.24 -11.78
N ILE A 50 6.53 -5.08 -12.78
CA ILE A 50 6.70 -4.66 -14.17
C ILE A 50 5.43 -4.02 -14.72
N ALA A 51 4.25 -4.60 -14.44
CA ALA A 51 2.97 -4.05 -14.85
C ALA A 51 2.74 -2.66 -14.24
N ALA A 52 3.06 -2.48 -12.95
CA ALA A 52 2.96 -1.20 -12.28
C ALA A 52 3.89 -0.16 -12.90
N ILE A 53 5.15 -0.49 -13.17
CA ILE A 53 6.11 0.41 -13.83
C ILE A 53 5.62 0.83 -15.22
N LYS A 54 5.15 -0.13 -16.03
CA LYS A 54 4.63 0.15 -17.39
C LYS A 54 3.34 0.99 -17.38
N SER A 55 2.57 0.96 -16.30
CA SER A 55 1.32 1.72 -16.18
C SER A 55 1.53 3.22 -15.97
N VAL A 56 2.74 3.63 -15.54
CA VAL A 56 3.10 5.04 -15.41
C VAL A 56 3.37 5.60 -16.81
N PRO A 57 2.59 6.60 -17.28
CA PRO A 57 2.87 7.24 -18.55
C PRO A 57 4.22 7.94 -18.49
N CYS A 58 5.22 7.41 -19.19
CA CYS A 58 6.47 8.11 -19.39
C CYS A 58 6.26 9.19 -20.45
N HIS A 59 5.99 10.42 -20.02
CA HIS A 59 6.12 11.60 -20.88
C HIS A 59 7.61 11.89 -21.04
N TYR A 60 8.18 11.49 -22.17
CA TYR A 60 9.40 12.08 -22.73
C TYR A 60 9.03 12.94 -23.92
#